data_AF-Q6LHH8-F1
#
_entry.id   AF-Q6LHH8-F1
#
_cell.length_a   1.000
_cell.length_b   1.000
_cell.length_c   1.000
_cell.angle_alpha   90.00
_cell.angle_beta   90.00
_cell.angle_gamma   90.00
#
_symmetry.space_group_name_H-M   'P 1'
#
loop_
_entity.id
_entity.type
_entity.pdbx_description
1 polymer ?
#
loop_
_entity_poly.entity_id
_entity_poly.type
_entity_poly.pdbx_seq_one_letter_code
_entity_poly.pdbx_strand_id
1 'polypeptide(L)'
;MPMSLMAPLVGGALALAGAQMQTTLNNPLADPYTFGVLAAAGFGASLVITNVIAIPFIPVEYQVAFIAFIMCLLTTLMIAGVSSIKRVSIEGVMLFGVAIMFAYDSMLTMMQYIATETQLQTLVF
;
A
#
# COMPACT_ATOMS: atom_id res chain seq x y z
N MET A 1 -23.15 8.55 -9.47
CA MET A 1 -23.36 7.22 -10.08
C MET A 1 -22.09 6.36 -10.13
N PRO A 2 -20.89 6.84 -10.55
CA PRO A 2 -19.69 5.99 -10.53
C PRO A 2 -19.17 5.71 -9.10
N MET A 3 -19.16 6.71 -8.21
CA MET A 3 -18.73 6.52 -6.81
C MET A 3 -19.62 5.54 -6.02
N SER A 4 -20.93 5.52 -6.30
CA SER A 4 -21.87 4.59 -5.65
C SER A 4 -21.66 3.12 -6.04
N LEU A 5 -21.03 2.85 -7.20
CA LEU A 5 -20.64 1.49 -7.60
C LEU A 5 -19.25 1.12 -7.08
N MET A 6 -18.32 2.08 -7.04
CA MET A 6 -16.99 1.89 -6.44
C MET A 6 -17.09 1.49 -4.97
N ALA A 7 -17.97 2.12 -4.19
CA ALA A 7 -18.09 1.87 -2.75
C ALA A 7 -18.32 0.38 -2.39
N PRO A 8 -19.35 -0.32 -2.92
CA PRO A 8 -19.54 -1.75 -2.62
C PRO A 8 -18.46 -2.64 -3.23
N LEU A 9 -17.86 -2.26 -4.37
CA LEU A 9 -16.78 -3.04 -4.99
C LEU A 9 -15.50 -3.01 -4.16
N VAL A 10 -15.05 -1.82 -3.76
CA VAL A 10 -13.87 -1.65 -2.90
C VAL A 10 -14.13 -2.27 -1.52
N GLY A 11 -15.32 -2.05 -0.94
CA GLY A 11 -15.70 -2.67 0.33
C GLY A 11 -15.69 -4.20 0.27
N GLY A 12 -16.24 -4.78 -0.80
CA GLY A 12 -16.21 -6.23 -1.03
C GLY A 12 -14.79 -6.78 -1.20
N ALA A 13 -13.94 -6.09 -1.95
CA ALA A 13 -12.53 -6.47 -2.13
C ALA A 13 -11.75 -6.45 -0.80
N LEU A 14 -11.94 -5.39 0.01
CA LEU A 14 -11.32 -5.28 1.33
C LEU A 14 -11.84 -6.36 2.29
N ALA A 15 -13.14 -6.67 2.28
CA ALA A 15 -13.72 -7.72 3.10
C ALA A 15 -13.16 -9.11 2.76
N LEU A 16 -13.02 -9.43 1.47
CA LEU A 16 -12.41 -10.68 1.01
C LEU A 16 -10.92 -10.76 1.38
N ALA A 17 -10.18 -9.67 1.19
CA ALA A 17 -8.77 -9.59 1.59
C ALA A 17 -8.60 -9.82 3.10
N GLY A 18 -9.42 -9.16 3.92
CA GLY A 18 -9.43 -9.35 5.37
C GLY A 18 -9.75 -10.80 5.78
N ALA A 19 -10.80 -11.39 5.21
CA ALA A 19 -11.18 -12.77 5.49
C ALA A 19 -10.07 -13.78 5.11
N GLN A 20 -9.46 -13.62 3.93
CA GLN A 20 -8.37 -14.48 3.48
C GLN A 20 -7.15 -14.38 4.40
N MET A 21 -6.82 -13.16 4.83
CA MET A 21 -5.67 -12.87 5.66
C MET A 21 -5.83 -13.42 7.07
N GLN A 22 -6.99 -13.20 7.68
CA GLN A 22 -7.34 -13.76 8.99
C GLN A 22 -7.31 -15.30 8.97
N THR A 23 -7.80 -15.92 7.88
CA THR A 23 -7.79 -17.38 7.72
C THR A 23 -6.37 -17.92 7.54
N THR A 24 -5.56 -17.29 6.70
CA THR A 24 -4.19 -17.74 6.39
C THR A 24 -3.26 -17.61 7.61
N LEU A 25 -3.42 -16.53 8.37
CA LEU A 25 -2.61 -16.25 9.55
C LEU A 25 -3.20 -16.87 10.82
N ASN A 26 -4.39 -17.49 10.72
CA ASN A 26 -5.18 -17.99 11.84
C ASN A 26 -5.27 -16.99 13.00
N ASN A 27 -5.45 -15.71 12.66
CA ASN A 27 -5.44 -14.59 13.59
C ASN A 27 -6.59 -13.63 13.27
N PRO A 28 -7.64 -13.54 14.12
CA PRO A 28 -8.80 -12.69 13.88
C PRO A 28 -8.48 -11.19 13.98
N LEU A 29 -7.31 -10.83 14.51
CA LEU A 29 -6.83 -9.44 14.55
C LEU A 29 -5.98 -9.08 13.32
N ALA A 30 -5.72 -10.03 12.42
CA ALA A 30 -4.98 -9.75 11.21
C ALA A 30 -5.82 -8.87 10.28
N ASP A 31 -5.20 -7.80 9.81
CA ASP A 31 -5.82 -6.79 8.99
C ASP A 31 -4.86 -6.45 7.83
N PRO A 32 -5.32 -6.40 6.55
CA PRO A 32 -4.53 -5.90 5.42
C PRO A 32 -3.79 -4.59 5.69
N TYR A 33 -4.36 -3.71 6.53
CA TYR A 33 -3.79 -2.43 6.91
C TYR A 33 -2.50 -2.58 7.73
N THR A 34 -2.31 -3.68 8.45
CA THR A 34 -1.16 -3.89 9.36
C THR A 34 0.12 -4.38 8.69
N PHE A 35 0.05 -4.74 7.40
CA PHE A 35 1.17 -5.34 6.67
C PHE A 35 1.86 -4.36 5.71
N GLY A 36 1.66 -3.05 5.88
CA GLY A 36 2.38 -2.03 5.11
C GLY A 36 1.99 -1.90 3.64
N VAL A 37 1.03 -2.69 3.13
CA VAL A 37 0.57 -2.64 1.72
C VAL A 37 -0.07 -1.29 1.40
N LEU A 38 -0.79 -0.68 2.34
CA LEU A 38 -1.38 0.65 2.16
C LEU A 38 -0.36 1.77 2.27
N ALA A 39 0.60 1.66 3.19
CA ALA A 39 1.72 2.59 3.27
C ALA A 39 2.55 2.55 1.96
N ALA A 40 2.74 1.36 1.37
CA ALA A 40 3.37 1.19 0.07
C ALA A 40 2.57 1.86 -1.07
N ALA A 41 1.24 1.73 -1.05
CA ALA A 41 0.36 2.40 -2.01
C ALA A 41 0.51 3.92 -1.93
N GLY A 42 0.46 4.47 -0.71
CA GLY A 42 0.60 5.91 -0.44
C GLY A 42 1.97 6.43 -0.86
N PHE A 43 3.04 5.71 -0.54
CA PHE A 43 4.38 6.04 -1.00
C PHE A 43 4.49 5.96 -2.54
N GLY A 44 3.95 4.92 -3.17
CA GLY A 44 3.93 4.78 -4.63
C GLY A 44 3.19 5.92 -5.32
N ALA A 45 2.01 6.29 -4.82
CA ALA A 45 1.27 7.46 -5.29
C ALA A 45 2.10 8.74 -5.14
N SER A 46 2.82 8.87 -4.02
CA SER A 46 3.63 10.06 -3.75
C SER A 46 4.77 10.27 -4.73
N LEU A 47 5.36 9.21 -5.26
CA LEU A 47 6.40 9.29 -6.29
C LEU A 47 5.89 9.90 -7.60
N VAL A 48 4.63 9.65 -7.95
CA VAL A 48 4.01 10.23 -9.14
C VAL A 48 3.61 11.69 -8.87
N ILE A 49 2.97 11.96 -7.73
CA ILE A 49 2.49 13.30 -7.36
C ILE A 49 3.65 14.29 -7.21
N THR A 50 4.78 13.84 -6.66
CA THR A 50 6.00 14.66 -6.52
C THR A 50 6.82 14.77 -7.81
N ASN A 51 6.38 14.17 -8.92
CA ASN A 51 7.09 14.08 -10.21
C ASN A 51 8.45 13.35 -10.15
N VAL A 52 8.69 12.51 -9.14
CA VAL A 52 9.86 11.62 -9.11
C VAL A 52 9.76 10.56 -10.20
N ILE A 53 8.56 10.05 -10.44
CA ILE A 53 8.24 9.16 -11.56
C ILE A 53 7.22 9.89 -12.46
N ALA A 54 7.60 10.09 -13.72
CA ALA A 54 6.71 10.65 -14.72
C ALA A 54 6.82 9.82 -16.01
N ILE A 55 5.72 9.17 -16.39
CA ILE A 55 5.64 8.45 -17.66
C ILE A 55 5.02 9.38 -18.70
N PRO A 56 5.71 9.73 -19.79
CA PRO A 56 5.14 10.60 -20.81
C PRO A 56 3.92 9.91 -21.47
N PHE A 57 2.95 10.72 -21.90
CA PHE A 57 1.73 10.29 -22.62
C PHE A 57 0.67 9.50 -21.83
N ILE A 58 0.87 9.25 -20.53
CA ILE A 58 -0.15 8.64 -19.66
C ILE A 58 -0.76 9.73 -18.75
N PRO A 59 -2.09 9.82 -18.58
CA PRO A 59 -2.67 10.74 -17.61
C PRO A 59 -2.23 10.43 -16.17
N VAL A 60 -1.99 11.46 -15.37
CA VAL A 60 -1.43 11.34 -14.00
C VAL A 60 -2.28 10.42 -13.11
N GLU A 61 -3.61 10.49 -13.22
CA GLU A 61 -4.55 9.65 -12.46
C GLU A 61 -4.29 8.15 -12.64
N TYR A 62 -4.03 7.71 -13.87
CA TYR A 62 -3.71 6.31 -14.16
C TYR A 62 -2.30 5.94 -13.72
N GLN A 63 -1.35 6.87 -13.79
CA GLN A 63 0.01 6.64 -13.28
C GLN A 63 0.01 6.44 -11.77
N VAL A 64 -0.72 7.27 -11.03
CA VAL A 64 -0.87 7.13 -9.57
C VAL A 64 -1.39 5.75 -9.21
N ALA A 65 -2.51 5.34 -9.83
CA ALA A 65 -3.08 4.01 -9.59
C ALA A 65 -2.12 2.87 -9.96
N PHE A 66 -1.42 3.00 -11.10
CA PHE A 66 -0.49 1.98 -11.58
C PHE A 66 0.74 1.84 -10.68
N ILE A 67 1.40 2.95 -10.32
CA ILE A 67 2.58 2.91 -9.45
C ILE A 67 2.22 2.49 -8.02
N ALA A 68 1.07 2.93 -7.50
CA ALA A 68 0.55 2.46 -6.22
C ALA A 68 0.34 0.93 -6.24
N PHE A 69 -0.30 0.40 -7.30
CA PHE A 69 -0.48 -1.04 -7.48
C PHE A 69 0.85 -1.81 -7.56
N ILE A 70 1.83 -1.32 -8.31
CA ILE A 70 3.15 -1.95 -8.41
C ILE A 70 3.86 -1.97 -7.05
N MET A 71 3.78 -0.89 -6.27
CA MET A 71 4.33 -0.86 -4.92
C MET A 71 3.62 -1.85 -4.00
N CYS A 72 2.29 -1.90 -4.01
CA CYS A 72 1.53 -2.91 -3.26
C CYS A 72 1.95 -4.33 -3.64
N LEU A 73 2.03 -4.62 -4.94
CA LEU A 73 2.43 -5.93 -5.44
C LEU A 73 3.84 -6.31 -4.98
N LEU A 74 4.79 -5.37 -5.06
CA LEU A 74 6.15 -5.58 -4.58
C LEU A 74 6.17 -5.89 -3.08
N THR A 75 5.46 -5.11 -2.26
CA THR A 75 5.35 -5.34 -0.82
C THR A 75 4.70 -6.69 -0.50
N THR A 76 3.62 -7.05 -1.19
CA THR A 76 2.96 -8.36 -1.03
C THR A 76 3.91 -9.50 -1.39
N LEU A 77 4.70 -9.37 -2.46
CA LEU A 77 5.70 -10.37 -2.84
C LEU A 77 6.83 -10.47 -1.81
N MET A 78 7.27 -9.35 -1.22
CA MET A 78 8.24 -9.36 -0.12
C MET A 78 7.71 -10.13 1.09
N ILE A 79 6.48 -9.85 1.51
CA ILE A 79 5.84 -10.54 2.64
C ILE A 79 5.64 -12.02 2.33
N ALA A 80 5.16 -12.35 1.13
CA ALA A 80 5.02 -13.73 0.70
C ALA A 80 6.37 -14.46 0.71
N GLY A 81 7.43 -13.82 0.23
CA GLY A 81 8.80 -14.30 0.29
C GLY A 81 9.24 -14.61 1.73
N VAL A 82 9.06 -13.67 2.66
CA VAL A 82 9.39 -13.87 4.09
C VAL A 82 8.54 -14.97 4.72
N SER A 83 7.24 -15.04 4.41
CA SER A 83 6.34 -16.07 4.92
C SER A 83 6.68 -17.49 4.43
N SER A 84 7.32 -17.61 3.26
CA SER A 84 7.73 -18.89 2.70
C SER A 84 8.97 -19.50 3.38
N ILE A 85 9.67 -18.71 4.20
CA ILE A 85 10.86 -19.16 4.92
C ILE A 85 10.42 -20.03 6.10
N LYS A 86 10.69 -21.34 6.03
CA LYS A 86 10.27 -22.35 7.05
C LYS A 86 10.60 -22.02 8.51
N ARG A 87 11.54 -21.12 8.78
CA ARG A 87 12.00 -20.74 10.13
C ARG A 87 11.33 -19.47 10.67
N VAL A 88 10.56 -18.76 9.86
CA VAL A 88 9.90 -17.52 10.26
C VAL A 88 8.52 -17.86 10.81
N SER A 89 8.24 -17.43 12.04
CA SER A 89 6.91 -17.59 12.65
C SER A 89 5.93 -16.56 12.09
N ILE A 90 4.64 -16.77 12.30
CA ILE A 90 3.59 -15.81 11.91
C ILE A 90 3.83 -14.44 12.54
N GLU A 91 4.28 -14.41 13.80
CA GLU A 91 4.67 -13.19 14.51
C GLU A 91 5.87 -12.50 13.86
N GLY A 92 6.84 -13.27 13.35
CA GLY A 92 7.97 -12.74 12.59
C GLY A 92 7.54 -12.08 11.28
N VAL A 93 6.58 -12.66 10.57
CA VAL A 93 6.00 -12.06 9.36
C VAL A 93 5.22 -10.77 9.71
N MET A 94 4.47 -10.77 10.81
CA MET A 94 3.76 -9.57 11.29
C MET A 94 4.74 -8.45 11.64
N LEU A 95 5.81 -8.75 12.38
CA LEU A 95 6.83 -7.76 12.73
C LEU A 95 7.53 -7.19 11.49
N PHE A 96 7.80 -8.03 10.49
CA PHE A 96 8.33 -7.59 9.20
C PHE A 96 7.35 -6.66 8.47
N GLY A 97 6.05 -6.97 8.47
CA GLY A 97 5.01 -6.11 7.91
C GLY A 97 4.98 -4.73 8.57
N VAL A 98 5.03 -4.67 9.90
CA VAL A 98 5.09 -3.41 10.66
C VAL A 98 6.38 -2.63 10.37
N ALA A 99 7.52 -3.31 10.26
CA ALA A 99 8.79 -2.67 9.90
C ALA A 99 8.74 -2.04 8.51
N ILE A 100 8.16 -2.74 7.53
CA ILE A 100 7.92 -2.21 6.18
C ILE A 100 6.97 -1.01 6.21
N MET A 101 5.88 -1.09 6.99
CA MET A 101 4.94 0.01 7.14
C MET A 101 5.66 1.29 7.57
N PHE A 102 6.44 1.23 8.66
CA PHE A 102 7.22 2.37 9.13
C PHE A 102 8.25 2.85 8.11
N ALA A 103 8.87 1.94 7.35
CA ALA A 103 9.79 2.32 6.28
C ALA A 103 9.06 3.15 5.21
N TYR A 104 7.92 2.69 4.70
CA TYR A 104 7.14 3.45 3.72
C TYR A 104 6.57 4.75 4.27
N ASP A 105 6.09 4.77 5.51
CA ASP A 105 5.60 6.00 6.15
C ASP A 105 6.72 7.04 6.29
N SER A 106 7.93 6.61 6.63
CA SER A 106 9.10 7.51 6.69
C SER A 106 9.46 8.07 5.32
N MET A 107 9.40 7.25 4.27
CA MET A 107 9.66 7.67 2.90
C MET A 107 8.56 8.61 2.37
N LEU A 108 7.29 8.33 2.70
CA LEU A 108 6.16 9.19 2.38
C LEU A 108 6.31 10.56 3.08
N THR A 109 6.71 10.56 4.35
CA THR A 109 6.98 11.80 5.10
C THR A 109 8.13 12.59 4.47
N MET A 110 9.19 11.92 4.00
CA MET A 110 10.27 12.56 3.26
C MET A 110 9.77 13.20 1.95
N MET A 111 8.87 12.52 1.23
CA MET A 111 8.25 13.07 0.01
C MET A 111 7.38 14.30 0.31
N GLN A 112 6.64 14.27 1.42
CA GLN A 112 5.86 15.43 1.89
C GLN A 112 6.75 16.63 2.23
N TYR A 113 7.94 16.39 2.81
CA TYR A 113 8.88 17.46 3.15
C TYR A 113 9.42 18.22 1.92
N ILE A 114 9.64 17.51 0.81
CA ILE A 114 10.15 18.11 -0.42
C ILE A 114 9.05 18.55 -1.40
N ALA A 115 7.78 18.26 -1.10
CA ALA A 115 6.64 18.58 -1.94
C ALA A 115 6.30 20.08 -1.91
N THR A 116 5.83 20.61 -3.04
CA THR A 116 5.22 21.96 -3.08
C THR A 116 3.86 21.97 -2.39
N GLU A 117 3.33 23.14 -2.02
CA GLU A 117 2.03 23.27 -1.33
C GLU A 117 0.89 22.54 -2.06
N THR A 118 0.86 22.64 -3.39
CA THR A 118 -0.17 21.97 -4.23
C THR A 118 -0.04 20.44 -4.23
N GLN A 119 1.19 19.94 -4.27
CA GLN A 119 1.46 18.50 -4.20
C GLN A 119 1.17 17.96 -2.80
N LEU A 120 1.56 18.69 -1.76
CA LEU A 120 1.30 18.33 -0.37
C LEU A 120 -0.20 18.22 -0.09
N GLN A 121 -1.02 19.14 -0.61
CA GLN A 121 -2.48 19.02 -0.51
C GLN A 121 -2.99 17.73 -1.15
N THR A 122 -2.43 17.32 -2.29
CA THR A 122 -2.83 16.08 -2.98
C THR A 122 -2.33 14.81 -2.27
N LEU A 123 -1.26 14.91 -1.47
CA LEU A 123 -0.74 13.79 -0.69
C LEU A 123 -1.50 13.56 0.62
N VAL A 124 -2.05 14.62 1.20
CA VAL A 124 -2.68 14.60 2.53
C VAL A 124 -4.20 14.42 2.45
N PHE A 125 -4.84 14.90 1.38
CA PHE A 125 -6.28 14.89 1.18
C PHE A 125 -6.69 14.03 -0.01
#